data_AF-A0A821S2Q2-F1
#
_entry.id   AF-A0A821S2Q2-F1
#
_cell.length_a   1.000
_cell.length_b   1.000
_cell.length_c   1.000
_cell.angle_alpha   90.00
_cell.angle_beta   90.00
_cell.angle_gamma   90.00
#
_symmetry.space_group_name_H-M   'P 1'
#
loop_
_entity.id
_entity.type
_entity.pdbx_description
1 polymer ?
#
loop_
_entity_poly.entity_id
_entity_poly.type
_entity_poly.pdbx_seq_one_letter_code
_entity_poly.pdbx_strand_id
1 'polypeptide(L)'
;MGSTYSRTALRTRIHALIYNQGLPSIFLTLNPADIHSPVALYFAGVKLDLDNIQIEQLMTTYKRAEIIASHPVATAKFFHLLITNILDTMIVGGVLGPIKAYFGTVENQGRGSL
;
A
#
# COMPACT_ATOMS: atom_id res chain seq x y z
N MET A 1 -5.45 -7.11 13.03
CA MET A 1 -6.31 -6.15 12.30
C MET A 1 -7.78 -6.58 12.22
N GLY A 2 -8.10 -7.88 12.09
CA GLY A 2 -9.49 -8.31 11.87
C GLY A 2 -10.39 -8.52 13.11
N SER A 3 -9.84 -8.57 14.34
CA SER A 3 -10.64 -8.78 15.56
C SER A 3 -11.10 -7.48 16.21
N THR A 4 -12.22 -7.51 16.94
CA THR A 4 -12.73 -6.37 17.74
C THR A 4 -11.68 -5.84 18.72
N TYR A 5 -10.90 -6.75 19.31
CA TYR A 5 -9.78 -6.40 20.16
C TYR A 5 -8.70 -5.61 19.40
N SER A 6 -8.29 -6.08 18.22
CA SER A 6 -7.30 -5.37 17.39
C SER A 6 -7.75 -3.95 17.07
N ARG A 7 -9.01 -3.79 16.65
CA ARG A 7 -9.59 -2.48 16.30
C ARG A 7 -9.59 -1.53 17.49
N THR A 8 -9.97 -2.02 18.67
CA THR A 8 -9.93 -1.24 19.91
C THR A 8 -8.50 -0.81 20.25
N ALA A 9 -7.52 -1.71 20.13
CA ALA A 9 -6.11 -1.41 20.40
C ALA A 9 -5.56 -0.32 19.45
N LEU A 10 -5.86 -0.39 18.15
CA LEU A 10 -5.44 0.65 17.19
C LEU A 10 -6.09 2.01 17.53
N ARG A 11 -7.38 2.00 17.84
CA ARG A 11 -8.10 3.23 18.25
C ARG A 11 -7.49 3.85 19.50
N THR A 12 -7.14 3.05 20.49
CA THR A 12 -6.44 3.54 21.70
C THR A 12 -5.10 4.20 21.35
N ARG A 13 -4.32 3.61 20.42
CA ARG A 13 -3.06 4.22 19.96
C ARG A 13 -3.29 5.55 19.25
N ILE A 14 -4.32 5.65 18.40
CA ILE A 14 -4.69 6.91 17.74
C ILE A 14 -5.06 7.98 18.78
N HIS A 15 -5.91 7.65 19.76
CA HIS A 15 -6.28 8.59 20.82
C HIS A 15 -5.08 9.04 21.67
N ALA A 16 -4.19 8.12 22.02
CA ALA A 16 -2.97 8.46 22.77
C ALA A 16 -2.06 9.39 21.96
N LEU A 17 -1.94 9.18 20.64
CA LEU A 17 -1.18 10.05 19.78
C LEU A 17 -1.81 11.44 19.68
N ILE A 18 -3.14 11.52 19.54
CA ILE A 18 -3.87 12.79 19.50
C ILE A 18 -3.70 13.57 20.80
N TYR A 19 -3.82 12.89 21.94
CA TYR A 19 -3.63 13.51 23.26
C TYR A 19 -2.23 14.13 23.41
N ASN A 20 -1.19 13.44 22.91
CA ASN A 20 0.20 13.87 23.06
C ASN A 20 0.66 14.87 21.98
N GLN A 21 0.16 14.73 20.74
CA GLN A 21 0.69 15.45 19.57
C GLN A 21 -0.26 16.52 19.02
N GLY A 22 -1.54 16.47 19.40
CA GLY A 22 -2.62 17.28 18.84
C GLY A 22 -3.44 16.53 17.78
N LEU A 23 -4.44 17.22 17.22
CA LEU A 23 -5.29 16.65 16.18
C LEU A 23 -4.50 16.39 14.88
N PRO A 24 -4.84 15.35 14.10
CA PRO A 24 -4.21 15.12 12.82
C PRO A 24 -4.58 16.23 11.83
N SER A 25 -3.59 16.78 11.15
CA SER A 25 -3.81 17.73 10.04
C SER A 25 -4.20 17.02 8.75
N ILE A 26 -3.83 15.74 8.60
CA ILE A 26 -4.04 14.94 7.40
C ILE A 26 -4.60 13.57 7.79
N PHE A 27 -5.63 13.14 7.08
CA PHE A 27 -6.14 11.78 7.09
C PHE A 27 -6.06 11.24 5.66
N LEU A 28 -5.36 10.12 5.46
CA LEU A 28 -5.00 9.60 4.15
C LEU A 28 -5.23 8.09 4.09
N THR A 29 -5.90 7.64 3.02
CA THR A 29 -6.02 6.22 2.66
C THR A 29 -5.24 5.97 1.38
N LEU A 30 -4.27 5.08 1.42
CA LEU A 30 -3.52 4.63 0.25
C LEU A 30 -4.14 3.32 -0.25
N ASN A 31 -4.69 3.33 -1.47
CA ASN A 31 -5.30 2.16 -2.09
C ASN A 31 -4.61 1.83 -3.43
N PRO A 32 -3.44 1.19 -3.40
CA PRO A 32 -2.70 0.88 -4.61
C PRO A 32 -3.37 -0.25 -5.41
N ALA A 33 -3.47 -0.07 -6.72
CA ALA A 33 -4.00 -1.09 -7.63
C ALA A 33 -2.84 -1.86 -8.30
N ASP A 34 -2.69 -3.12 -7.93
CA ASP A 34 -1.67 -4.03 -8.46
C ASP A 34 -1.89 -4.42 -9.93
N ILE A 35 -3.14 -4.59 -10.37
CA ILE A 35 -3.53 -4.93 -11.76
C ILE A 35 -3.02 -3.90 -12.79
N HIS A 36 -2.80 -2.66 -12.35
CA HIS A 36 -2.33 -1.57 -13.20
C HIS A 36 -0.84 -1.28 -13.05
N SER A 37 -0.13 -2.02 -12.18
CA SER A 37 1.26 -1.78 -11.87
C SER A 37 2.19 -2.70 -12.67
N PRO A 38 3.08 -2.15 -13.51
CA PRO A 38 4.15 -2.92 -14.15
C PRO A 38 5.10 -3.57 -13.13
N VAL A 39 5.30 -2.94 -11.97
CA VAL A 39 6.12 -3.50 -10.87
C VAL A 39 5.49 -4.76 -10.29
N ALA A 40 4.16 -4.78 -10.16
CA ALA A 40 3.44 -5.99 -9.70
C ALA A 40 3.57 -7.14 -10.71
N LEU A 41 3.46 -6.84 -12.01
CA LEU A 41 3.69 -7.82 -13.08
C LEU A 41 5.14 -8.33 -13.11
N TYR A 42 6.11 -7.45 -12.91
CA TYR A 42 7.52 -7.83 -12.80
C TYR A 42 7.73 -8.82 -11.64
N PHE A 43 7.15 -8.54 -10.47
CA PHE A 43 7.19 -9.50 -9.36
C PHE A 43 6.45 -10.80 -9.63
N ALA A 44 5.45 -10.81 -10.52
CA ALA A 44 4.76 -12.00 -10.99
C ALA A 44 5.56 -12.77 -12.07
N GLY A 45 6.79 -12.33 -12.39
CA GLY A 45 7.68 -13.00 -13.34
C GLY A 45 7.45 -12.64 -14.81
N VAL A 46 6.63 -11.62 -15.09
CA VAL A 46 6.50 -11.10 -16.45
C VAL A 46 7.80 -10.40 -16.84
N LYS A 47 8.38 -10.82 -17.98
CA LYS A 47 9.60 -10.20 -18.52
C LYS A 47 9.27 -8.79 -19.02
N LEU A 48 9.52 -7.81 -18.16
CA LEU A 48 9.35 -6.38 -18.44
C LEU A 48 10.67 -5.67 -18.20
N ASP A 49 11.02 -4.78 -19.13
CA ASP A 49 12.05 -3.77 -18.90
C ASP A 49 11.39 -2.61 -18.15
N LEU A 50 11.73 -2.45 -16.86
CA LEU A 50 11.13 -1.41 -16.02
C LEU A 50 11.62 -0.01 -16.38
N ASP A 51 12.78 0.12 -17.03
CA ASP A 51 13.34 1.40 -17.46
C ASP A 51 12.78 1.84 -18.82
N ASN A 52 12.18 0.92 -19.58
CA ASN A 52 11.63 1.18 -20.90
C ASN A 52 10.33 0.40 -21.16
N ILE A 53 9.29 0.72 -20.38
CA ILE A 53 7.98 0.07 -20.49
C ILE A 53 7.25 0.56 -21.74
N GLN A 54 7.04 -0.35 -22.69
CA GLN A 54 6.19 -0.10 -23.87
C GLN A 54 4.75 -0.50 -23.55
N ILE A 55 3.78 0.34 -23.88
CA ILE A 55 2.35 0.10 -23.57
C ILE A 55 1.87 -1.19 -24.25
N GLU A 56 2.40 -1.51 -25.42
CA GLU A 56 2.09 -2.70 -26.20
C GLU A 56 2.55 -4.00 -25.50
N GLN A 57 3.57 -3.92 -24.63
CA GLN A 57 4.01 -5.04 -23.79
C GLN A 57 3.05 -5.28 -22.62
N LEU A 58 2.26 -4.27 -22.25
CA LEU A 58 1.25 -4.39 -21.22
C LEU A 58 0.03 -5.09 -21.81
N MET A 59 -0.09 -6.38 -21.53
CA MET A 59 -1.25 -7.22 -21.85
C MET A 59 -2.57 -6.56 -21.42
N THR A 60 -3.71 -7.06 -21.91
CA THR A 60 -5.03 -6.54 -21.53
C THR A 60 -5.27 -6.55 -20.02
N THR A 61 -6.13 -5.65 -19.52
CA THR A 61 -6.47 -5.56 -18.08
C THR A 61 -6.93 -6.91 -17.53
N TYR A 62 -7.71 -7.67 -18.29
CA TYR A 62 -8.15 -9.01 -17.89
C TYR A 62 -6.97 -9.97 -17.72
N LYS A 63 -6.03 -9.99 -18.66
CA LYS A 63 -4.87 -10.88 -18.58
C LYS A 63 -3.95 -10.50 -17.41
N ARG A 64 -3.78 -9.20 -17.14
CA ARG A 64 -3.04 -8.72 -15.96
C ARG A 64 -3.72 -9.17 -14.67
N ALA A 65 -5.04 -9.03 -14.58
CA ALA A 65 -5.80 -9.47 -13.41
C ALA A 65 -5.66 -10.99 -13.18
N GLU A 66 -5.72 -11.79 -14.24
CA GLU A 66 -5.51 -13.24 -14.16
C GLU A 66 -4.10 -13.60 -13.63
N ILE A 67 -3.07 -12.92 -14.15
CA ILE A 67 -1.68 -13.13 -13.70
C ILE A 67 -1.53 -12.76 -12.22
N ILE A 68 -2.01 -11.59 -11.83
CA ILE A 68 -1.93 -11.09 -10.46
C ILE A 68 -2.67 -12.01 -9.49
N ALA A 69 -3.89 -12.42 -9.83
CA ALA A 69 -4.67 -13.37 -9.02
C ALA A 69 -3.95 -14.71 -8.83
N SER A 70 -3.17 -15.14 -9.83
CA SER A 70 -2.38 -16.39 -9.78
C SER A 70 -1.08 -16.25 -8.98
N HIS A 71 -0.64 -15.03 -8.63
CA HIS A 71 0.63 -14.75 -7.95
C HIS A 71 0.44 -13.89 -6.69
N PRO A 72 -0.24 -14.39 -5.64
CA PRO A 72 -0.55 -13.61 -4.44
C PRO A 72 0.70 -13.08 -3.70
N VAL A 73 1.82 -13.80 -3.79
CA VAL A 73 3.11 -13.35 -3.22
C VAL A 73 3.65 -12.12 -3.97
N ALA A 74 3.43 -12.02 -5.28
CA ALA A 74 3.83 -10.87 -6.07
C ALA A 74 3.04 -9.62 -5.65
N THR A 75 1.72 -9.75 -5.46
CA THR A 75 0.87 -8.68 -4.92
C THR A 75 1.34 -8.23 -3.53
N ALA A 76 1.63 -9.16 -2.63
CA ALA A 76 2.11 -8.82 -1.29
C ALA A 76 3.46 -8.07 -1.32
N LYS A 77 4.40 -8.50 -2.17
CA LYS A 77 5.71 -7.83 -2.36
C LYS A 77 5.53 -6.43 -2.95
N PHE A 78 4.71 -6.30 -3.97
CA PHE A 78 4.38 -5.00 -4.58
C PHE A 78 3.80 -4.04 -3.55
N PHE A 79 2.76 -4.48 -2.82
CA PHE A 79 2.11 -3.67 -1.80
C PHE A 79 3.11 -3.21 -0.73
N HIS A 80 3.90 -4.14 -0.19
CA HIS A 80 4.89 -3.81 0.83
C HIS A 80 5.93 -2.81 0.31
N LEU A 81 6.51 -3.06 -0.87
CA LEU A 81 7.50 -2.16 -1.47
C LEU A 81 6.93 -0.75 -1.68
N LEU A 82 5.74 -0.67 -2.28
CA LEU A 82 5.12 0.61 -2.61
C LEU A 82 4.77 1.41 -1.35
N ILE A 83 4.15 0.78 -0.35
CA ILE A 83 3.77 1.46 0.89
C ILE A 83 5.00 1.90 1.67
N THR A 84 6.01 1.05 1.83
CA THR A 84 7.26 1.43 2.51
C THR A 84 7.91 2.62 1.80
N ASN A 85 8.02 2.60 0.47
CA ASN A 85 8.60 3.71 -0.28
C ASN A 85 7.79 5.00 -0.14
N ILE A 86 6.45 4.95 -0.20
CA ILE A 86 5.61 6.14 0.03
C ILE A 86 5.86 6.70 1.44
N LEU A 87 5.89 5.84 2.45
CA LEU A 87 6.11 6.27 3.83
C LEU A 87 7.50 6.89 4.02
N ASP A 88 8.56 6.26 3.53
CA ASP A 88 9.92 6.72 3.77
C ASP A 88 10.27 7.95 2.93
N THR A 89 9.86 7.97 1.65
CA THR A 89 10.29 9.01 0.71
C THR A 89 9.33 10.18 0.61
N MET A 90 8.01 9.95 0.67
CA MET A 90 7.04 11.02 0.50
C MET A 90 6.58 11.57 1.84
N ILE A 91 6.18 10.68 2.75
CA ILE A 91 5.64 11.07 4.05
C ILE A 91 6.79 11.56 4.92
N VAL A 92 7.69 10.68 5.34
CA VAL A 92 8.86 11.05 6.18
C VAL A 92 9.81 11.99 5.43
N GLY A 93 9.99 11.81 4.12
CA GLY A 93 10.78 12.71 3.28
C GLY A 93 10.17 14.11 3.07
N GLY A 94 8.96 14.37 3.58
CA GLY A 94 8.45 15.73 3.78
C GLY A 94 7.69 16.33 2.60
N VAL A 95 7.17 15.54 1.66
CA VAL A 95 6.30 16.01 0.57
C VAL A 95 5.07 16.75 1.11
N LEU A 96 4.57 16.34 2.27
CA LEU A 96 3.43 16.97 2.95
C LEU A 96 3.86 17.99 4.03
N GLY A 97 5.14 18.38 4.04
CA GLY A 97 5.74 19.21 5.09
C GLY A 97 6.37 18.40 6.23
N PRO A 98 6.94 19.06 7.25
CA PRO A 98 7.62 18.40 8.35
C PRO A 98 6.64 17.57 9.19
N ILE A 99 6.99 16.30 9.42
CA ILE A 99 6.16 15.38 10.19
C ILE A 99 6.56 15.40 11.66
N LYS A 100 5.60 15.79 12.51
CA LYS A 100 5.73 15.66 13.97
C LYS A 100 5.47 14.23 14.45
N ALA A 101 4.44 13.59 13.89
CA ALA A 101 4.11 12.19 14.14
C ALA A 101 3.18 11.66 13.04
N TYR A 102 3.16 10.35 12.84
CA TYR A 102 2.17 9.67 12.01
C TYR A 102 1.74 8.35 12.66
N PHE A 103 0.56 7.87 12.29
CA PHE A 103 0.07 6.54 12.62
C PHE A 103 -0.42 5.89 11.33
N GLY A 104 0.07 4.69 11.03
CA GLY A 104 -0.31 3.93 9.84
C GLY A 104 -0.73 2.51 10.19
N THR A 105 -1.73 2.00 9.48
CA THR A 105 -2.19 0.62 9.59
C THR A 105 -2.74 0.14 8.25
N VAL A 106 -2.60 -1.16 7.96
CA VAL A 106 -3.29 -1.80 6.84
C VAL A 106 -4.72 -2.11 7.27
N GLU A 107 -5.70 -1.66 6.49
CA GLU A 107 -7.10 -1.99 6.70
C GLU A 107 -7.35 -3.45 6.34
N ASN A 108 -8.05 -4.19 7.19
CA ASN A 108 -8.41 -5.58 6.91
C ASN A 108 -9.91 -5.67 6.64
N GLN A 109 -10.28 -6.05 5.42
CA GLN A 109 -11.68 -6.17 5.00
C GLN A 109 -12.39 -7.45 5.51
N GLY A 110 -11.66 -8.35 6.18
CA GLY A 110 -12.21 -9.58 6.75
C GLY A 110 -12.54 -10.66 5.70
N ARG A 111 -12.07 -10.51 4.46
CA ARG A 111 -12.41 -11.38 3.32
C ARG A 111 -11.23 -12.16 2.74
N GLY A 112 -10.09 -12.18 3.42
CA GLY A 112 -8.91 -12.92 2.98
C GLY A 112 -8.16 -12.31 1.79
N SER A 113 -8.59 -11.16 1.26
CA SER A 113 -7.67 -10.28 0.54
C SER A 113 -6.88 -9.48 1.57
N LEU A 114 -5.64 -9.12 1.19
CA LEU A 114 -4.91 -8.05 1.86
C LEU A 114 -5.73 -6.76 1.88
#